data_AF-A0A9W8RP91-F1
#
_entry.id   AF-A0A9W8RP91-F1
#
_cell.length_a   1.000
_cell.length_b   1.000
_cell.length_c   1.000
_cell.angle_alpha   90.00
_cell.angle_beta   90.00
_cell.angle_gamma   90.00
#
_symmetry.space_group_name_H-M   'P 1'
#
loop_
_entity.id
_entity.type
_entity.pdbx_description
1 polymer ?
#
loop_
_entity_poly.entity_id
_entity_poly.type
_entity_poly.pdbx_seq_one_letter_code
_entity_poly.pdbx_strand_id
1 'polypeptide(L)'
;MSSLEDLKAATDIDPNVWYHLTEENVDDYDGDFKSMLQTYEGNEFRVFSVANRKTYWQFQPIDKTPGRYALRCSETTTQKQFAVCYRKSESVENRRTRACLTDSDGSESQQWDVSLWGKNDTYRFINVANGTKYHLDVIPGAAVFMSPNLSGYQKRQRWLMTSVSDVNDDAYSTVFTNSPPESTSAAETTDSSGAASTDSASSSNSDSGSGSDSSSLSGGAIAGIVIGAIIGVLIIALLGFFLWRRNKRNKDGHVKSEEMIGGHNAPIGNYTESTAYKPPTGATEGTPYGYTSQTPQPPVHELPTAQQPAELSVNQRHELQ
;
A
#
# COMPACT_ATOMS: atom_id res chain seq x y z
N MET A 1 17.75 17.14 -12.93
CA MET A 1 17.40 16.42 -11.69
C MET A 1 16.32 17.23 -11.00
N SER A 2 15.07 16.74 -10.99
CA SER A 2 14.06 17.34 -10.12
C SER A 2 14.48 17.07 -8.68
N SER A 3 14.56 18.11 -7.85
CA SER A 3 14.81 17.95 -6.43
C SER A 3 13.72 17.11 -5.79
N LEU A 4 14.04 16.47 -4.65
CA LEU A 4 13.01 16.10 -3.69
C LEU A 4 12.38 17.41 -3.20
N GLU A 5 11.32 17.87 -3.88
CA GLU A 5 10.32 18.67 -3.20
C GLU A 5 9.69 17.76 -2.14
N ASP A 6 9.70 18.20 -0.88
CA ASP A 6 8.95 17.52 0.18
C ASP A 6 7.48 17.55 -0.21
N LEU A 7 6.97 16.43 -0.74
CA LEU A 7 5.61 16.36 -1.27
C LEU A 7 4.63 16.77 -0.17
N LYS A 8 3.80 17.78 -0.46
CA LYS A 8 2.80 18.30 0.47
C LYS A 8 1.88 17.16 0.92
N ALA A 9 1.70 17.00 2.23
CA ALA A 9 0.71 16.08 2.77
C ALA A 9 -0.70 16.41 2.23
N ALA A 10 -1.39 15.39 1.70
CA ALA A 10 -2.80 15.55 1.34
C ALA A 10 -3.59 15.72 2.65
N THR A 11 -4.24 16.86 2.83
CA THR A 11 -4.84 17.29 4.12
C THR A 11 -6.28 17.77 3.98
N ASP A 12 -6.73 17.76 2.74
CA ASP A 12 -8.00 18.17 2.14
C ASP A 12 -8.88 16.95 1.76
N ILE A 13 -8.42 15.73 2.05
CA ILE A 13 -9.22 14.51 1.90
C ILE A 13 -10.26 14.47 3.04
N ASP A 14 -11.53 14.62 2.67
CA ASP A 14 -12.67 14.54 3.58
C ASP A 14 -12.90 13.08 4.06
N PRO A 15 -12.90 12.80 5.37
CA PRO A 15 -13.13 11.45 5.91
C PRO A 15 -14.56 10.95 5.74
N ASN A 16 -15.53 11.83 5.45
CA ASN A 16 -16.93 11.48 5.23
C ASN A 16 -17.27 11.27 3.74
N VAL A 17 -16.28 11.09 2.87
CA VAL A 17 -16.48 10.90 1.43
C VAL A 17 -15.94 9.53 0.97
N TRP A 18 -16.72 8.87 0.13
CA TRP A 18 -16.30 7.72 -0.67
C TRP A 18 -15.54 8.20 -1.91
N TYR A 19 -14.32 7.70 -2.10
CA TYR A 19 -13.47 8.04 -3.23
C TYR A 19 -13.34 6.88 -4.22
N HIS A 20 -13.29 7.22 -5.51
CA HIS A 20 -12.79 6.34 -6.55
C HIS A 20 -11.28 6.52 -6.64
N LEU A 21 -10.54 5.44 -6.42
CA LEU A 21 -9.07 5.41 -6.42
C LEU A 21 -8.57 4.53 -7.57
N THR A 22 -7.67 5.06 -8.41
CA THR A 22 -7.05 4.36 -9.55
C THR A 22 -5.60 4.85 -9.76
N GLU A 23 -4.94 4.52 -10.86
CA GLU A 23 -3.51 4.73 -11.09
C GLU A 23 -3.20 5.25 -12.52
N GLU A 24 -2.20 6.13 -12.65
CA GLU A 24 -1.95 7.00 -13.83
C GLU A 24 -1.40 6.30 -15.11
N ASN A 25 -1.13 5.00 -15.05
CA ASN A 25 -0.77 4.14 -16.17
C ASN A 25 -1.99 3.43 -16.77
N VAL A 26 -3.12 3.38 -16.05
CA VAL A 26 -4.36 2.73 -16.50
C VAL A 26 -5.55 3.70 -16.61
N ASP A 27 -5.46 4.87 -15.99
CA ASP A 27 -6.43 5.97 -16.08
C ASP A 27 -5.71 7.34 -16.10
N ASP A 28 -6.48 8.38 -16.33
CA ASP A 28 -6.12 9.79 -16.32
C ASP A 28 -7.29 10.62 -15.76
N TYR A 29 -7.10 11.93 -15.58
CA TYR A 29 -8.18 12.86 -15.21
C TYR A 29 -9.03 13.31 -16.44
N ASP A 30 -8.83 12.70 -17.62
CA ASP A 30 -9.53 13.07 -18.86
C ASP A 30 -10.86 12.31 -18.99
N GLY A 31 -11.83 12.73 -18.16
CA GLY A 31 -13.18 12.18 -18.08
C GLY A 31 -13.37 11.22 -16.90
N ASP A 32 -14.31 10.27 -17.05
CA ASP A 32 -14.57 9.26 -16.01
C ASP A 32 -13.45 8.21 -15.96
N PHE A 33 -13.00 7.87 -14.75
CA PHE A 33 -12.07 6.77 -14.50
C PHE A 33 -12.67 5.43 -14.96
N LYS A 34 -11.94 4.69 -15.79
CA LYS A 34 -12.33 3.43 -16.45
C LYS A 34 -11.89 2.20 -15.65
N SER A 35 -10.89 2.34 -14.79
CA SER A 35 -10.39 1.32 -13.86
C SER A 35 -10.42 1.80 -12.41
N MET A 36 -10.28 0.87 -11.46
CA MET A 36 -10.37 1.16 -10.03
C MET A 36 -9.59 0.14 -9.21
N LEU A 37 -9.01 0.57 -8.08
CA LEU A 37 -8.46 -0.29 -7.04
C LEU A 37 -9.56 -1.08 -6.37
N GLN A 38 -9.60 -2.38 -6.61
CA GLN A 38 -10.66 -3.29 -6.19
C GLN A 38 -10.11 -4.49 -5.40
N THR A 39 -10.92 -5.05 -4.49
CA THR A 39 -10.54 -6.29 -3.81
C THR A 39 -10.52 -7.45 -4.80
N TYR A 40 -9.57 -8.35 -4.62
CA TYR A 40 -9.37 -9.54 -5.45
C TYR A 40 -9.19 -10.79 -4.58
N GLU A 41 -9.26 -11.97 -5.21
CA GLU A 41 -9.14 -13.27 -4.57
C GLU A 41 -7.91 -13.38 -3.64
N GLY A 42 -8.06 -14.08 -2.52
CA GLY A 42 -6.94 -14.32 -1.58
C GLY A 42 -6.50 -13.10 -0.77
N ASN A 43 -7.42 -12.14 -0.54
CA ASN A 43 -7.20 -10.84 0.11
C ASN A 43 -6.13 -10.01 -0.63
N GLU A 44 -6.17 -10.05 -1.96
CA GLU A 44 -5.37 -9.22 -2.87
C GLU A 44 -6.09 -7.92 -3.21
N PHE A 45 -5.33 -6.99 -3.79
CA PHE A 45 -5.86 -5.83 -4.49
C PHE A 45 -5.25 -5.75 -5.89
N ARG A 46 -6.07 -5.31 -6.84
CA ARG A 46 -5.69 -5.05 -8.23
C ARG A 46 -6.37 -3.77 -8.72
N VAL A 47 -5.80 -3.13 -9.71
CA VAL A 47 -6.50 -2.07 -10.47
C VAL A 47 -6.96 -2.66 -11.79
N PHE A 48 -8.26 -2.66 -12.04
CA PHE A 48 -8.87 -3.18 -13.27
C PHE A 48 -10.20 -2.48 -13.56
N SER A 49 -10.77 -2.76 -14.75
CA SER A 49 -11.91 -2.04 -15.28
C SER A 49 -13.18 -2.13 -14.43
N VAL A 50 -13.93 -1.02 -14.37
CA VAL A 50 -15.17 -0.86 -13.58
C VAL A 50 -16.38 -1.46 -14.31
N ALA A 51 -16.36 -2.77 -14.55
CA ALA A 51 -17.41 -3.45 -15.31
C ALA A 51 -18.66 -3.82 -14.48
N ASN A 52 -18.47 -4.48 -13.33
CA ASN A 52 -19.57 -5.10 -12.57
C ASN A 52 -19.56 -4.78 -11.05
N ARG A 53 -18.48 -4.14 -10.57
CA ARG A 53 -18.17 -3.99 -9.14
C ARG A 53 -17.48 -2.64 -8.92
N LYS A 54 -17.74 -1.98 -7.79
CA LYS A 54 -17.18 -0.68 -7.44
C LYS A 54 -16.70 -0.68 -5.99
N THR A 55 -15.39 -0.60 -5.81
CA THR A 55 -14.71 -0.64 -4.51
C THR A 55 -14.30 0.79 -4.14
N TYR A 56 -15.19 1.54 -3.49
CA TYR A 56 -14.87 2.90 -3.05
C TYR A 56 -14.02 2.88 -1.78
N TRP A 57 -13.27 3.96 -1.56
CA TRP A 57 -12.28 4.07 -0.49
C TRP A 57 -12.60 5.24 0.44
N GLN A 58 -12.56 5.00 1.75
CA GLN A 58 -12.69 6.01 2.80
C GLN A 58 -11.32 6.21 3.46
N PHE A 59 -10.98 7.47 3.76
CA PHE A 59 -9.70 7.88 4.34
C PHE A 59 -9.91 8.43 5.76
N GLN A 60 -9.56 7.66 6.78
CA GLN A 60 -9.76 8.04 8.18
C GLN A 60 -8.47 8.62 8.78
N PRO A 61 -8.42 9.90 9.21
CA PRO A 61 -7.20 10.52 9.71
C PRO A 61 -6.72 9.92 11.04
N ILE A 62 -5.40 9.81 11.22
CA ILE A 62 -4.77 9.20 12.41
C ILE A 62 -3.95 10.24 13.18
N ASP A 63 -4.10 10.26 14.51
CA ASP A 63 -3.24 10.97 15.49
C ASP A 63 -2.87 12.43 15.14
N LYS A 64 -3.78 13.14 14.44
CA LYS A 64 -3.57 14.50 13.90
C LYS A 64 -2.32 14.64 13.01
N THR A 65 -1.77 13.54 12.52
CA THR A 65 -0.59 13.54 11.66
C THR A 65 -1.00 13.95 10.24
N PRO A 66 -0.50 15.08 9.69
CA PRO A 66 -0.95 15.58 8.40
C PRO A 66 -0.74 14.56 7.28
N GLY A 67 -1.83 14.21 6.59
CA GLY A 67 -1.82 13.23 5.50
C GLY A 67 -1.68 11.77 5.91
N ARG A 68 -1.80 11.43 7.20
CA ARG A 68 -1.81 10.03 7.65
C ARG A 68 -3.22 9.50 7.80
N TYR A 69 -3.50 8.39 7.13
CA TYR A 69 -4.82 7.78 7.08
C TYR A 69 -4.79 6.26 7.32
N ALA A 70 -5.86 5.75 7.93
CA ALA A 70 -6.30 4.36 7.77
C ALA A 70 -7.29 4.32 6.60
N LEU A 71 -7.24 3.26 5.78
CA LEU A 71 -8.05 3.14 4.57
C LEU A 71 -9.00 1.94 4.64
N ARG A 72 -10.29 2.20 4.46
CA ARG A 72 -11.35 1.18 4.37
C ARG A 72 -11.93 1.15 2.97
N CYS A 73 -12.42 -0.01 2.54
CA CYS A 73 -13.15 -0.13 1.28
C CYS A 73 -14.63 -0.49 1.50
N SER A 74 -15.50 0.08 0.67
CA SER A 74 -16.97 0.01 0.74
C SER A 74 -17.58 -1.40 0.60
N GLU A 75 -16.76 -2.41 0.39
CA GLU A 75 -17.15 -3.79 0.13
C GLU A 75 -16.82 -4.74 1.27
N THR A 76 -16.31 -4.20 2.36
CA THR A 76 -15.85 -4.94 3.53
C THR A 76 -16.64 -4.51 4.76
N THR A 77 -16.15 -4.85 5.95
CA THR A 77 -16.65 -4.28 7.19
C THR A 77 -15.62 -3.31 7.74
N THR A 78 -16.03 -2.49 8.69
CA THR A 78 -15.17 -1.51 9.38
C THR A 78 -14.13 -2.16 10.31
N GLN A 79 -14.25 -3.47 10.51
CA GLN A 79 -13.25 -4.34 11.13
C GLN A 79 -12.15 -4.79 10.15
N LYS A 80 -12.15 -4.32 8.89
CA LYS A 80 -11.08 -4.57 7.93
C LYS A 80 -10.39 -3.28 7.50
N GLN A 81 -9.08 -3.33 7.32
CA GLN A 81 -8.25 -2.20 6.90
C GLN A 81 -7.34 -2.59 5.73
N PHE A 82 -7.02 -1.58 4.92
CA PHE A 82 -6.01 -1.65 3.87
C PHE A 82 -4.61 -1.66 4.53
N ALA A 83 -3.86 -2.72 4.30
CA ALA A 83 -2.58 -2.94 4.93
C ALA A 83 -1.52 -3.40 3.92
N VAL A 84 -0.28 -3.57 4.39
CA VAL A 84 0.77 -4.28 3.65
C VAL A 84 1.09 -5.63 4.29
N CYS A 85 1.22 -6.66 3.45
CA CYS A 85 1.59 -8.01 3.86
C CYS A 85 2.89 -8.42 3.16
N TYR A 86 3.86 -8.89 3.95
CA TYR A 86 5.05 -9.55 3.41
C TYR A 86 4.76 -11.02 3.08
N ARG A 87 5.12 -11.45 1.87
CA ARG A 87 4.98 -12.85 1.41
C ARG A 87 6.33 -13.38 0.96
N LYS A 88 6.86 -14.39 1.67
CA LYS A 88 8.20 -14.96 1.42
C LYS A 88 8.33 -15.65 0.05
N SER A 89 7.25 -16.28 -0.42
CA SER A 89 7.16 -16.98 -1.71
C SER A 89 6.98 -16.05 -2.91
N GLU A 90 6.65 -14.79 -2.67
CA GLU A 90 6.42 -13.78 -3.70
C GLU A 90 7.76 -13.35 -4.32
N SER A 91 7.74 -13.07 -5.62
CA SER A 91 8.95 -12.69 -6.38
C SER A 91 8.70 -11.83 -7.61
N VAL A 92 7.46 -11.34 -7.81
CA VAL A 92 7.09 -10.46 -8.94
C VAL A 92 8.01 -9.23 -8.95
N GLU A 93 8.77 -9.05 -10.02
CA GLU A 93 9.83 -8.05 -10.14
C GLU A 93 10.73 -7.91 -8.86
N ASN A 94 11.12 -9.03 -8.23
CA ASN A 94 11.89 -9.10 -6.98
C ASN A 94 11.22 -8.48 -5.74
N ARG A 95 9.90 -8.26 -5.75
CA ARG A 95 9.15 -7.69 -4.62
C ARG A 95 8.44 -8.77 -3.80
N ARG A 96 8.20 -8.45 -2.52
CA ARG A 96 7.58 -9.36 -1.53
C ARG A 96 6.52 -8.74 -0.64
N THR A 97 6.47 -7.41 -0.58
CA THR A 97 5.48 -6.68 0.22
C THR A 97 4.42 -6.17 -0.73
N ARG A 98 3.16 -6.54 -0.48
CA ARG A 98 2.02 -6.18 -1.32
C ARG A 98 0.84 -5.71 -0.48
N ALA A 99 -0.06 -4.95 -1.09
CA ALA A 99 -1.31 -4.55 -0.45
C ALA A 99 -2.14 -5.79 -0.08
N CYS A 100 -2.80 -5.74 1.07
CA CYS A 100 -3.65 -6.81 1.58
C CYS A 100 -4.74 -6.28 2.51
N LEU A 101 -5.80 -7.06 2.68
CA LEU A 101 -6.87 -6.75 3.62
C LEU A 101 -6.66 -7.54 4.92
N THR A 102 -6.60 -6.84 6.05
CA THR A 102 -6.38 -7.43 7.39
C THR A 102 -7.44 -6.96 8.39
N ASP A 103 -7.59 -7.67 9.50
CA ASP A 103 -8.42 -7.21 10.63
C ASP A 103 -7.86 -5.92 11.23
N SER A 104 -8.74 -4.96 11.57
CA SER A 104 -8.40 -3.66 12.16
C SER A 104 -7.61 -3.84 13.47
N ASP A 105 -6.34 -3.44 13.48
CA ASP A 105 -5.47 -3.47 14.67
C ASP A 105 -4.75 -2.14 14.96
N GLY A 106 -4.81 -1.19 14.02
CA GLY A 106 -4.17 0.13 14.14
C GLY A 106 -2.65 0.11 13.99
N SER A 107 -2.04 -1.03 13.68
CA SER A 107 -0.59 -1.17 13.47
C SER A 107 -0.08 -0.28 12.34
N GLU A 108 1.20 0.05 12.37
CA GLU A 108 1.87 0.82 11.30
C GLU A 108 1.71 0.20 9.90
N SER A 109 1.38 -1.10 9.81
CA SER A 109 1.08 -1.77 8.54
C SER A 109 -0.24 -1.31 7.90
N GLN A 110 -1.16 -0.74 8.69
CA GLN A 110 -2.48 -0.24 8.30
C GLN A 110 -2.50 1.29 8.12
N GLN A 111 -1.39 1.97 8.40
CA GLN A 111 -1.26 3.42 8.34
C GLN A 111 -0.58 3.85 7.03
N TRP A 112 -1.12 4.87 6.38
CA TRP A 112 -0.68 5.35 5.07
C TRP A 112 -0.45 6.86 5.10
N ASP A 113 0.78 7.27 4.82
CA ASP A 113 1.15 8.66 4.58
C ASP A 113 0.88 9.00 3.09
N VAL A 114 -0.10 9.87 2.86
CA VAL A 114 -0.62 10.28 1.55
C VAL A 114 -0.16 11.71 1.25
N SER A 115 0.44 11.91 0.08
CA SER A 115 1.06 13.19 -0.31
C SER A 115 0.85 13.52 -1.79
N LEU A 116 0.71 14.81 -2.12
CA LEU A 116 0.47 15.32 -3.47
C LEU A 116 1.77 15.38 -4.28
N TRP A 117 1.76 14.85 -5.50
CA TRP A 117 2.94 14.71 -6.35
C TRP A 117 3.11 15.86 -7.34
N GLY A 118 3.29 17.06 -6.79
CA GLY A 118 3.45 18.31 -7.52
C GLY A 118 2.11 18.93 -7.93
N LYS A 119 2.13 19.82 -8.93
CA LYS A 119 0.95 20.58 -9.41
C LYS A 119 -0.07 19.78 -10.22
N ASN A 120 0.16 18.49 -10.44
CA ASN A 120 -0.68 17.64 -11.29
C ASN A 120 -1.67 16.79 -10.47
N ASP A 121 -1.86 17.14 -9.20
CA ASP A 121 -2.85 16.60 -8.24
C ASP A 121 -2.93 15.07 -8.04
N THR A 122 -2.04 14.30 -8.66
CA THR A 122 -1.86 12.87 -8.38
C THR A 122 -1.28 12.64 -6.99
N TYR A 123 -1.69 11.56 -6.33
CA TYR A 123 -1.31 11.19 -4.97
C TYR A 123 -0.17 10.17 -4.94
N ARG A 124 0.63 10.18 -3.87
CA ARG A 124 1.65 9.19 -3.54
C ARG A 124 1.33 8.59 -2.18
N PHE A 125 1.36 7.26 -2.11
CA PHE A 125 1.08 6.47 -0.91
C PHE A 125 2.37 5.82 -0.38
N ILE A 126 2.68 6.10 0.89
CA ILE A 126 3.76 5.46 1.65
C ILE A 126 3.11 4.73 2.83
N ASN A 127 3.41 3.44 2.98
CA ASN A 127 3.00 2.68 4.17
C ASN A 127 3.97 2.93 5.32
N VAL A 128 3.47 3.20 6.53
CA VAL A 128 4.31 3.60 7.68
C VAL A 128 5.29 2.49 8.07
N ALA A 129 4.83 1.23 8.17
CA ALA A 129 5.70 0.09 8.51
C ALA A 129 6.79 -0.21 7.47
N ASN A 130 6.55 0.12 6.19
CA ASN A 130 7.52 -0.14 5.10
C ASN A 130 8.46 1.06 4.83
N GLY A 131 8.03 2.26 5.21
CA GLY A 131 8.81 3.49 5.15
C GLY A 131 9.05 4.08 3.76
N THR A 132 9.62 5.28 3.74
CA THR A 132 9.72 6.19 2.58
C THR A 132 10.59 5.69 1.41
N LYS A 133 11.26 4.54 1.54
CA LYS A 133 12.02 3.92 0.44
C LYS A 133 11.13 3.25 -0.61
N TYR A 134 9.87 2.99 -0.25
CA TYR A 134 8.91 2.30 -1.09
C TYR A 134 7.61 3.09 -1.20
N HIS A 135 7.00 3.06 -2.38
CA HIS A 135 5.66 3.59 -2.60
C HIS A 135 4.73 2.48 -3.11
N LEU A 136 3.42 2.72 -2.99
CA LEU A 136 2.38 1.84 -3.54
C LEU A 136 2.40 1.87 -5.07
N ASP A 137 2.45 0.70 -5.72
CA ASP A 137 2.71 0.52 -7.15
C ASP A 137 1.77 -0.51 -7.77
N VAL A 138 1.17 -0.17 -8.92
CA VAL A 138 0.41 -1.13 -9.73
C VAL A 138 1.37 -1.82 -10.70
N ILE A 139 1.65 -3.09 -10.46
CA ILE A 139 2.42 -3.91 -11.41
C ILE A 139 1.47 -4.44 -12.49
N PRO A 140 1.70 -4.16 -13.80
CA PRO A 140 0.82 -4.62 -14.87
C PRO A 140 0.56 -6.13 -14.83
N GLY A 141 -0.71 -6.51 -14.78
CA GLY A 141 -1.16 -7.92 -14.73
C GLY A 141 -1.08 -8.61 -13.35
N ALA A 142 -0.55 -7.94 -12.33
CA ALA A 142 -0.35 -8.51 -10.99
C ALA A 142 -1.12 -7.73 -9.90
N ALA A 143 -0.87 -8.09 -8.63
CA ALA A 143 -1.40 -7.37 -7.47
C ALA A 143 -0.77 -5.97 -7.32
N VAL A 144 -1.29 -5.17 -6.38
CA VAL A 144 -0.67 -3.90 -5.97
C VAL A 144 0.46 -4.16 -4.98
N PHE A 145 1.66 -3.65 -5.27
CA PHE A 145 2.88 -3.90 -4.51
C PHE A 145 3.41 -2.65 -3.81
N MET A 146 4.32 -2.84 -2.85
CA MET A 146 5.24 -1.79 -2.46
C MET A 146 6.53 -1.90 -3.29
N SER A 147 6.79 -0.90 -4.12
CA SER A 147 7.96 -0.82 -5.00
C SER A 147 8.99 0.19 -4.50
N PRO A 148 10.29 -0.02 -4.74
CA PRO A 148 11.30 1.01 -4.52
C PRO A 148 10.96 2.31 -5.26
N ASN A 149 11.27 3.44 -4.65
CA ASN A 149 11.25 4.74 -5.34
C ASN A 149 12.31 4.75 -6.47
N LEU A 150 11.89 5.06 -7.69
CA LEU A 150 12.73 5.05 -8.89
C LEU A 150 13.16 6.47 -9.30
N SER A 151 14.02 6.60 -10.31
CA SER A 151 14.32 7.90 -10.92
C SER A 151 13.35 8.24 -12.05
N GLY A 152 12.87 9.48 -12.11
CA GLY A 152 12.06 9.99 -13.22
C GLY A 152 10.56 10.01 -12.94
N TYR A 153 9.75 9.98 -14.00
CA TYR A 153 8.30 10.02 -13.92
C TYR A 153 7.73 8.61 -13.71
N GLN A 154 6.95 8.42 -12.66
CA GLN A 154 6.52 7.10 -12.18
C GLN A 154 4.99 6.97 -12.22
N LYS A 155 4.42 6.78 -13.42
CA LYS A 155 2.95 6.59 -13.59
C LYS A 155 2.41 5.56 -12.60
N ARG A 156 3.03 4.37 -12.60
CA ARG A 156 2.74 3.22 -11.71
C ARG A 156 2.68 3.50 -10.21
N GLN A 157 3.24 4.61 -9.72
CA GLN A 157 3.24 5.01 -8.30
C GLN A 157 2.45 6.30 -8.04
N ARG A 158 1.83 6.89 -9.08
CA ARG A 158 0.95 8.04 -9.03
C ARG A 158 -0.49 7.58 -9.06
N TRP A 159 -1.17 7.84 -7.95
CA TRP A 159 -2.56 7.46 -7.72
C TRP A 159 -3.48 8.61 -8.10
N LEU A 160 -4.60 8.30 -8.71
CA LEU A 160 -5.63 9.25 -9.12
C LEU A 160 -6.86 9.04 -8.24
N MET A 161 -7.46 10.14 -7.81
CA MET A 161 -8.59 10.10 -6.89
C MET A 161 -9.65 11.13 -7.27
N THR A 162 -10.93 10.74 -7.17
CA THR A 162 -12.09 11.64 -7.23
C THR A 162 -13.12 11.25 -6.18
N SER A 163 -13.81 12.24 -5.61
CA SER A 163 -14.97 12.05 -4.73
C SER A 163 -16.14 11.45 -5.51
N VAL A 164 -16.93 10.60 -4.85
CA VAL A 164 -18.10 9.92 -5.45
C VAL A 164 -19.40 10.27 -4.73
N SER A 165 -19.45 10.08 -3.42
CA SER A 165 -20.62 10.36 -2.58
C SER A 165 -20.24 10.43 -1.10
N ASP A 166 -21.12 10.96 -0.27
CA ASP A 166 -20.93 10.94 1.18
C ASP A 166 -21.01 9.51 1.76
N VAL A 167 -20.35 9.30 2.88
CA VAL A 167 -20.37 8.07 3.68
C VAL A 167 -21.59 8.10 4.61
N ASN A 168 -22.74 7.68 4.07
CA ASN A 168 -24.00 7.61 4.82
C ASN A 168 -24.19 6.24 5.49
N ASP A 169 -23.23 5.83 6.34
CA ASP A 169 -23.26 4.56 7.08
C ASP A 169 -22.56 4.72 8.45
N ASP A 170 -23.32 4.58 9.53
CA ASP A 170 -22.85 4.73 10.92
C ASP A 170 -21.65 3.83 11.27
N ALA A 171 -21.53 2.66 10.63
CA ALA A 171 -20.41 1.76 10.86
C ALA A 171 -19.07 2.40 10.42
N TYR A 172 -19.10 3.27 9.41
CA TYR A 172 -17.93 3.95 8.84
C TYR A 172 -17.64 5.32 9.46
N SER A 173 -18.54 5.84 10.30
CA SER A 173 -18.38 7.12 11.02
C SER A 173 -17.31 7.12 12.13
N THR A 174 -16.80 5.95 12.54
CA THR A 174 -15.83 5.82 13.64
C THR A 174 -14.52 5.17 13.18
N VAL A 175 -13.40 5.54 13.82
CA VAL A 175 -12.10 4.87 13.66
C VAL A 175 -12.02 3.71 14.65
N PHE A 176 -11.68 2.50 14.17
CA PHE A 176 -11.36 1.37 15.04
C PHE A 176 -10.00 1.60 15.70
N THR A 177 -9.99 2.37 16.78
CA THR A 177 -8.89 2.38 17.75
C THR A 177 -9.10 1.25 18.73
N ASN A 178 -8.08 0.41 18.95
CA ASN A 178 -8.15 -0.71 19.90
C ASN A 178 -8.04 -0.23 21.36
N SER A 179 -9.03 0.55 21.78
CA SER A 179 -9.28 1.03 23.14
C SER A 179 -10.66 0.50 23.55
N PRO A 180 -10.85 -0.06 24.76
CA PRO A 180 -12.08 -0.74 25.11
C PRO A 180 -13.30 0.20 25.02
N PRO A 181 -14.46 -0.29 24.53
CA PRO A 181 -15.64 0.54 24.40
C PRO A 181 -16.18 0.92 25.78
N GLU A 182 -16.15 2.21 26.10
CA GLU A 182 -16.95 2.79 27.17
C GLU A 182 -18.42 2.84 26.70
N SER A 183 -19.11 1.71 26.81
CA SER A 183 -20.52 1.57 26.44
C SER A 183 -21.42 2.28 27.45
N THR A 184 -21.52 3.61 27.37
CA THR A 184 -22.60 4.37 28.03
C THR A 184 -23.88 4.26 27.21
N SER A 185 -24.60 3.16 27.39
CA SER A 185 -25.99 3.06 26.93
C SER A 185 -26.87 4.02 27.72
N ALA A 186 -27.22 5.17 27.13
CA ALA A 186 -28.25 6.04 27.65
C ALA A 186 -29.62 5.37 27.49
N ALA A 187 -30.12 4.77 28.57
CA ALA A 187 -31.48 4.25 28.62
C ALA A 187 -32.47 5.40 28.90
N GLU A 188 -33.28 5.76 27.91
CA GLU A 188 -34.46 6.58 28.14
C GLU A 188 -35.50 5.78 28.93
N THR A 189 -35.95 6.31 30.07
CA THR A 189 -37.16 5.84 30.75
C THR A 189 -38.11 7.00 30.97
N THR A 190 -39.15 7.04 30.14
CA THR A 190 -40.30 7.93 30.32
C THR A 190 -41.38 7.18 31.09
N ASP A 191 -41.71 7.60 32.32
CA ASP A 191 -43.11 7.59 32.80
C ASP A 191 -43.31 8.53 34.01
N SER A 192 -44.54 8.59 34.54
CA SER A 192 -45.17 9.85 34.92
C SER A 192 -45.67 9.96 36.36
N SER A 193 -45.81 11.24 36.79
CA SER A 193 -46.80 11.79 37.73
C SER A 193 -47.28 10.99 38.95
N GLY A 194 -46.89 11.42 40.15
CA GLY A 194 -47.53 11.05 41.42
C GLY A 194 -47.20 12.05 42.53
N ALA A 195 -48.18 12.48 43.33
CA ALA A 195 -48.04 13.62 44.24
C ALA A 195 -48.21 13.28 45.74
N ALA A 196 -47.60 14.15 46.57
CA ALA A 196 -47.98 14.54 47.93
C ALA A 196 -47.50 13.73 49.18
N SER A 197 -46.91 14.50 50.10
CA SER A 197 -47.12 14.50 51.57
C SER A 197 -46.30 13.59 52.53
N THR A 198 -45.32 14.24 53.17
CA THR A 198 -45.14 14.42 54.64
C THR A 198 -44.67 13.28 55.59
N ASP A 199 -43.50 13.55 56.19
CA ASP A 199 -43.03 13.29 57.58
C ASP A 199 -42.54 11.93 58.15
N SER A 200 -41.54 12.11 59.02
CA SER A 200 -41.09 11.29 60.17
C SER A 200 -40.06 10.16 60.02
N ALA A 201 -38.81 10.55 60.29
CA ALA A 201 -37.91 9.98 61.31
C ALA A 201 -37.28 8.56 61.19
N SER A 202 -35.93 8.57 61.30
CA SER A 202 -35.07 7.56 61.95
C SER A 202 -34.93 6.17 61.31
N SER A 203 -33.77 5.92 60.67
CA SER A 203 -32.67 5.19 61.33
C SER A 203 -31.43 5.07 60.42
N SER A 204 -30.30 4.71 61.03
CA SER A 204 -28.98 4.55 60.43
C SER A 204 -28.92 3.51 59.31
N ASN A 205 -28.16 3.81 58.26
CA ASN A 205 -27.11 2.88 57.84
C ASN A 205 -25.93 3.59 57.17
N SER A 206 -24.73 3.12 57.48
CA SER A 206 -23.49 3.51 56.80
C SER A 206 -23.40 2.80 55.46
N ASP A 207 -23.08 3.53 54.38
CA ASP A 207 -22.43 2.93 53.22
C ASP A 207 -21.34 3.87 52.66
N SER A 208 -20.29 3.24 52.16
CA SER A 208 -19.04 3.81 51.69
C SER A 208 -19.19 4.53 50.35
N GLY A 209 -18.97 5.84 50.36
CA GLY A 209 -18.71 6.60 49.14
C GLY A 209 -17.34 6.25 48.56
N SER A 210 -17.29 5.26 47.66
CA SER A 210 -16.11 4.96 46.84
C SER A 210 -15.94 6.03 45.75
N GLY A 211 -15.28 7.15 46.09
CA GLY A 211 -14.81 8.10 45.08
C GLY A 211 -13.77 7.41 44.18
N SER A 212 -14.03 7.37 42.87
CA SER A 212 -13.07 6.84 41.89
C SER A 212 -12.01 7.90 41.56
N ASP A 213 -10.99 8.00 42.41
CA ASP A 213 -9.83 8.86 42.19
C ASP A 213 -9.04 8.39 40.96
N SER A 214 -9.17 9.13 39.85
CA SER A 214 -8.34 8.93 38.66
C SER A 214 -6.90 9.34 38.97
N SER A 215 -5.97 8.39 39.02
CA SER A 215 -4.57 8.61 39.39
C SER A 215 -3.78 9.31 38.28
N SER A 216 -3.91 10.64 38.19
CA SER A 216 -3.01 11.45 37.37
C SER A 216 -1.58 11.34 37.89
N LEU A 217 -0.63 11.02 37.00
CA LEU A 217 0.79 10.99 37.37
C LEU A 217 1.24 12.37 37.83
N SER A 218 1.72 12.46 39.08
CA SER A 218 2.25 13.69 39.67
C SER A 218 3.25 14.38 38.74
N GLY A 219 3.20 15.71 38.67
CA GLY A 219 4.13 16.51 37.87
C GLY A 219 5.61 16.22 38.16
N GLY A 220 5.94 15.72 39.36
CA GLY A 220 7.28 15.24 39.70
C GLY A 220 7.72 13.99 38.93
N ALA A 221 6.79 13.06 38.63
CA ALA A 221 7.08 11.89 37.81
C ALA A 221 7.31 12.27 36.34
N ILE A 222 6.48 13.19 35.83
CA ILE A 222 6.61 13.73 34.46
C ILE A 222 7.94 14.49 34.29
N ALA A 223 8.31 15.32 35.28
CA ALA A 223 9.58 16.05 35.27
C ALA A 223 10.82 15.12 35.26
N GLY A 224 10.77 14.00 35.99
CA GLY A 224 11.87 13.02 36.04
C GLY A 224 12.17 12.37 34.69
N ILE A 225 11.13 12.00 33.93
CA ILE A 225 11.27 11.32 32.63
C ILE A 225 11.95 12.22 31.59
N VAL A 226 11.58 13.51 31.55
CA VAL A 226 12.15 14.49 30.59
C VAL A 226 13.66 14.67 30.80
N ILE A 227 14.10 14.77 32.06
CA ILE A 227 15.52 14.93 32.40
C ILE A 227 16.31 13.64 32.06
N GLY A 228 15.73 12.47 32.32
CA GLY A 228 16.33 11.18 31.95
C GLY A 228 16.52 11.00 30.43
N ALA A 229 15.55 11.45 29.63
CA ALA A 229 15.61 11.36 28.17
C ALA A 229 16.79 12.14 27.57
N ILE A 230 17.08 13.35 28.07
CA ILE A 230 18.18 14.19 27.58
C ILE A 230 19.53 13.49 27.81
N ILE A 231 19.74 12.91 28.99
CA ILE A 231 20.96 12.17 29.32
C ILE A 231 21.06 10.87 28.49
N GLY A 232 19.94 10.15 28.31
CA GLY A 232 19.88 8.93 27.49
C GLY A 232 20.26 9.18 26.03
N VAL A 233 19.72 10.23 25.41
CA VAL A 233 20.03 10.60 24.01
C VAL A 233 21.52 10.95 23.85
N LEU A 234 22.12 11.69 24.80
CA LEU A 234 23.55 12.00 24.77
C LEU A 234 24.42 10.73 24.84
N ILE A 235 24.07 9.77 25.70
CA ILE A 235 24.80 8.49 25.82
C ILE A 235 24.70 7.68 24.52
N ILE A 236 23.50 7.57 23.92
CA ILE A 236 23.29 6.85 22.65
C ILE A 236 24.05 7.52 21.50
N ALA A 237 24.04 8.85 21.42
CA ALA A 237 24.79 9.59 20.40
C ALA A 237 26.31 9.38 20.53
N LEU A 238 26.85 9.38 21.76
CA LEU A 238 28.27 9.10 22.02
C LEU A 238 28.65 7.67 21.65
N LEU A 239 27.81 6.67 21.98
CA LEU A 239 27.99 5.27 21.57
C LEU A 239 28.00 5.11 20.04
N GLY A 240 27.02 5.70 19.35
CA GLY A 240 26.95 5.68 17.89
C GLY A 240 28.18 6.32 17.23
N PHE A 241 28.59 7.49 17.72
CA PHE A 241 29.79 8.18 17.24
C PHE A 241 31.08 7.37 17.50
N PHE A 242 31.21 6.74 18.67
CA PHE A 242 32.38 5.92 19.01
C PHE A 242 32.50 4.68 18.11
N LEU A 243 31.38 3.98 17.86
CA LEU A 243 31.35 2.83 16.95
C LEU A 243 31.66 3.22 15.50
N TRP A 244 31.10 4.34 15.02
CA TRP A 244 31.40 4.88 13.70
C TRP A 244 32.88 5.27 13.55
N ARG A 245 33.45 5.96 14.56
CA ARG A 245 34.87 6.35 14.59
C ARG A 245 35.80 5.14 14.63
N ARG A 246 35.43 4.05 15.33
CA ARG A 246 36.17 2.79 15.33
C ARG A 246 36.16 2.12 13.95
N ASN A 247 35.02 2.09 13.27
CA ASN A 247 34.89 1.42 11.96
C ASN A 247 35.66 2.16 10.83
N LYS A 248 35.95 3.46 10.99
CA LYS A 248 36.71 4.24 10.01
C LYS A 248 38.24 4.03 10.07
N ARG A 249 38.75 3.10 10.89
CA ARG A 249 40.19 2.78 11.00
C ARG A 249 40.65 1.51 10.28
N ASN A 250 39.73 0.73 9.71
CA ASN A 250 40.02 -0.56 9.07
C ASN A 250 39.76 -0.55 7.55
N LYS A 251 40.02 0.56 6.86
CA LYS A 251 39.86 0.70 5.41
C LYS A 251 41.04 1.39 4.73
N ASP A 252 42.26 0.98 5.08
CA ASP A 252 43.48 1.25 4.31
C ASP A 252 44.44 0.04 4.44
N GLY A 253 44.92 -0.50 3.31
CA GLY A 253 45.80 -1.68 3.20
C GLY A 253 45.04 -3.01 3.01
N HIS A 254 45.22 -3.78 1.93
CA HIS A 254 46.48 -4.16 1.29
C HIS A 254 46.35 -4.38 -0.24
N VAL A 255 47.50 -4.41 -0.91
CA VAL A 255 47.68 -4.53 -2.38
C VAL A 255 47.63 -6.00 -2.84
N LYS A 256 47.47 -6.21 -4.16
CA LYS A 256 47.64 -7.49 -4.86
C LYS A 256 48.84 -8.32 -4.37
N SER A 257 48.66 -9.63 -4.37
CA SER A 257 49.74 -10.60 -4.57
C SER A 257 49.18 -11.77 -5.37
N GLU A 258 49.79 -12.06 -6.51
CA GLU A 258 49.47 -13.17 -7.40
C GLU A 258 50.64 -14.15 -7.41
N GLU A 259 50.42 -15.34 -7.99
CA GLU A 259 51.42 -16.36 -8.36
C GLU A 259 51.83 -17.44 -7.33
N MET A 260 51.27 -18.64 -7.54
CA MET A 260 51.94 -19.96 -7.61
C MET A 260 50.88 -20.99 -8.07
N ILE A 261 51.07 -22.00 -8.93
CA ILE A 261 52.02 -22.41 -10.00
C ILE A 261 51.12 -23.22 -10.98
N GLY A 262 51.25 -23.26 -12.30
CA GLY A 262 52.15 -22.64 -13.30
C GLY A 262 51.91 -23.31 -14.67
N GLY A 263 52.61 -22.91 -15.74
CA GLY A 263 52.69 -23.76 -16.96
C GLY A 263 52.69 -23.09 -18.35
N HIS A 264 53.89 -22.73 -18.81
CA HIS A 264 54.37 -22.86 -20.21
C HIS A 264 53.91 -21.88 -21.32
N ASN A 265 54.89 -21.03 -21.69
CA ASN A 265 55.29 -20.60 -23.05
C ASN A 265 54.43 -19.59 -23.85
N ALA A 266 55.17 -18.73 -24.56
CA ALA A 266 54.72 -17.57 -25.34
C ALA A 266 55.39 -17.64 -26.76
N PRO A 267 55.48 -16.59 -27.63
CA PRO A 267 54.86 -15.25 -27.61
C PRO A 267 54.42 -14.68 -29.02
N ILE A 268 53.98 -13.41 -29.03
CA ILE A 268 53.94 -12.40 -30.14
C ILE A 268 52.83 -12.46 -31.23
N GLY A 269 52.20 -11.28 -31.43
CA GLY A 269 51.50 -10.87 -32.67
C GLY A 269 50.96 -9.43 -32.60
N ASN A 270 51.74 -8.43 -33.05
CA ASN A 270 51.36 -7.00 -33.06
C ASN A 270 50.88 -6.52 -34.44
N TYR A 271 49.67 -5.92 -34.52
CA TYR A 271 49.28 -4.87 -35.50
C TYR A 271 47.94 -4.25 -35.03
N THR A 272 47.84 -3.00 -34.55
CA THR A 272 47.91 -1.66 -35.21
C THR A 272 46.84 -1.36 -36.27
N GLU A 273 46.03 -0.32 -35.96
CA GLU A 273 45.41 0.62 -36.93
C GLU A 273 44.33 0.11 -37.92
N SER A 274 43.44 0.94 -38.50
CA SER A 274 43.05 2.35 -38.26
C SER A 274 41.65 2.66 -38.84
N THR A 275 41.11 3.82 -38.49
CA THR A 275 40.12 4.64 -39.25
C THR A 275 38.69 4.12 -39.54
N ALA A 276 37.74 5.05 -39.37
CA ALA A 276 36.33 4.91 -39.69
C ALA A 276 36.00 5.33 -41.13
N TYR A 277 34.82 4.93 -41.65
CA TYR A 277 34.18 5.60 -42.78
C TYR A 277 32.65 5.70 -42.64
N LYS A 278 32.06 6.68 -43.34
CA LYS A 278 30.67 7.16 -43.22
C LYS A 278 29.67 6.41 -44.13
N PRO A 279 28.35 6.48 -43.84
CA PRO A 279 27.29 6.05 -44.76
C PRO A 279 26.93 7.14 -45.80
N PRO A 280 26.42 6.77 -47.00
CA PRO A 280 25.81 7.70 -47.95
C PRO A 280 24.26 7.70 -47.89
N THR A 281 23.64 8.77 -48.41
CA THR A 281 22.18 8.99 -48.51
C THR A 281 21.78 9.52 -49.91
N GLY A 282 20.54 9.29 -50.33
CA GLY A 282 19.93 9.76 -51.62
C GLY A 282 19.51 8.58 -52.53
N ALA A 283 18.22 8.26 -52.72
CA ALA A 283 17.22 8.88 -53.64
C ALA A 283 17.50 8.53 -55.13
N THR A 284 16.56 8.08 -56.00
CA THR A 284 15.09 8.24 -56.12
C THR A 284 14.40 7.05 -56.86
N GLU A 285 13.08 6.93 -56.68
CA GLU A 285 11.98 6.36 -57.52
C GLU A 285 12.19 5.21 -58.55
N GLY A 286 11.30 4.20 -58.49
CA GLY A 286 11.09 3.17 -59.52
C GLY A 286 9.96 2.18 -59.17
N THR A 287 9.05 1.89 -60.12
CA THR A 287 7.77 1.16 -59.95
C THR A 287 7.90 -0.40 -59.86
N PRO A 288 6.82 -1.14 -59.48
CA PRO A 288 6.98 -2.39 -58.72
C PRO A 288 7.03 -3.67 -59.56
N TYR A 289 7.76 -4.67 -59.04
CA TYR A 289 7.61 -6.08 -59.40
C TYR A 289 7.48 -6.93 -58.14
N GLY A 290 6.39 -7.70 -58.06
CA GLY A 290 6.16 -8.60 -56.94
C GLY A 290 6.95 -9.89 -57.08
N TYR A 291 7.45 -10.40 -55.95
CA TYR A 291 7.85 -11.80 -55.81
C TYR A 291 7.21 -12.40 -54.56
N THR A 292 6.40 -13.44 -54.79
CA THR A 292 5.84 -14.30 -53.77
C THR A 292 6.95 -15.05 -53.02
N SER A 293 6.98 -14.93 -51.70
CA SER A 293 7.70 -15.87 -50.83
C SER A 293 6.69 -16.81 -50.17
N GLN A 294 6.67 -18.06 -50.61
CA GLN A 294 5.85 -19.12 -50.02
C GLN A 294 6.53 -19.64 -48.75
N THR A 295 5.88 -19.53 -47.61
CA THR A 295 6.22 -20.30 -46.41
C THR A 295 5.54 -21.68 -46.46
N PRO A 296 6.24 -22.79 -46.18
CA PRO A 296 5.62 -24.10 -46.11
C PRO A 296 4.61 -24.17 -44.95
N GLN A 297 3.36 -24.51 -45.25
CA GLN A 297 2.33 -24.84 -44.25
C GLN A 297 2.51 -26.29 -43.76
N PRO A 298 2.25 -26.61 -42.48
CA PRO A 298 2.17 -27.99 -42.01
C PRO A 298 0.94 -28.71 -42.61
N PRO A 299 0.98 -30.05 -42.77
CA PRO A 299 -0.08 -30.78 -43.46
C PRO A 299 -1.38 -30.83 -42.66
N VAL A 300 -2.49 -30.55 -43.35
CA VAL A 300 -3.87 -30.73 -42.85
C VAL A 300 -4.31 -32.18 -43.06
N HIS A 301 -5.08 -32.73 -42.12
CA HIS A 301 -5.79 -34.01 -42.29
C HIS A 301 -7.26 -33.82 -41.97
N GLU A 302 -8.13 -34.09 -42.95
CA GLU A 302 -9.58 -34.10 -42.76
C GLU A 302 -10.14 -35.53 -42.87
N LEU A 303 -10.69 -35.97 -41.73
CA LEU A 303 -11.95 -36.73 -41.54
C LEU A 303 -12.42 -37.81 -42.54
N PRO A 304 -12.89 -38.93 -41.98
CA PRO A 304 -14.14 -39.56 -42.38
C PRO A 304 -15.28 -39.22 -41.39
N THR A 305 -16.44 -38.83 -41.92
CA THR A 305 -17.68 -38.59 -41.16
C THR A 305 -18.45 -39.89 -40.90
N ALA A 306 -18.77 -40.19 -39.63
CA ALA A 306 -20.11 -40.61 -39.16
C ALA A 306 -20.06 -41.26 -37.76
N GLN A 307 -20.64 -40.61 -36.74
CA GLN A 307 -21.67 -41.23 -35.89
C GLN A 307 -22.33 -40.23 -34.91
N GLN A 308 -23.63 -40.48 -34.74
CA GLN A 308 -24.70 -39.77 -34.04
C GLN A 308 -24.41 -39.30 -32.59
N PRO A 309 -24.98 -38.17 -32.13
CA PRO A 309 -24.82 -37.70 -30.75
C PRO A 309 -25.56 -38.60 -29.75
N ALA A 310 -24.96 -38.81 -28.58
CA ALA A 310 -25.59 -39.49 -27.45
C ALA A 310 -26.29 -38.46 -26.53
N GLU A 311 -27.60 -38.64 -26.34
CA GLU A 311 -28.38 -37.91 -25.33
C GLU A 311 -27.90 -38.29 -23.91
N LEU A 312 -27.68 -37.30 -23.04
CA LEU A 312 -27.39 -37.51 -21.62
C LEU A 312 -28.63 -37.19 -20.77
N SER A 313 -29.07 -38.18 -20.00
CA SER A 313 -30.33 -38.16 -19.27
C SER A 313 -30.34 -37.18 -18.09
N VAL A 314 -31.39 -36.38 -18.00
CA VAL A 314 -31.72 -35.56 -16.81
C VAL A 314 -32.14 -36.46 -15.65
N ASN A 315 -31.43 -36.34 -14.53
CA ASN A 315 -31.81 -36.53 -13.10
C ASN A 315 -30.47 -36.68 -12.33
N GLN A 316 -30.27 -36.18 -11.11
CA GLN A 316 -31.19 -36.17 -9.98
C GLN A 316 -30.80 -35.04 -9.00
N ARG A 317 -31.78 -34.34 -8.41
CA ARG A 317 -31.53 -33.41 -7.30
C ARG A 317 -31.25 -34.20 -6.02
N HIS A 318 -30.26 -33.76 -5.24
CA HIS A 318 -30.17 -34.08 -3.81
C HIS A 318 -30.28 -32.80 -3.02
N GLU A 319 -31.35 -32.68 -2.24
CA GLU A 319 -31.37 -31.82 -1.06
C GLU A 319 -30.86 -32.65 0.14
N LEU A 320 -30.25 -31.97 1.10
CA LEU A 320 -29.96 -32.51 2.42
C LEU A 320 -30.59 -31.59 3.46
N GLN A 321 -31.27 -32.21 4.43
CA GLN A 321 -31.74 -31.58 5.66
C GLN A 321 -30.59 -31.40 6.66
#